data_AF-A0A0N4WFI0-F1
#
_entry.id   AF-A0A0N4WFI0-F1
#
_cell.length_a   1.000
_cell.length_b   1.000
_cell.length_c   1.000
_cell.angle_alpha   90.00
_cell.angle_beta   90.00
_cell.angle_gamma   90.00
#
_symmetry.space_group_name_H-M   'P 1'
#
loop_
_entity.id
_entity.type
_entity.pdbx_description
1 polymer ?
#
loop_
_entity_poly.entity_id
_entity_poly.type
_entity_poly.pdbx_seq_one_letter_code
_entity_poly.pdbx_strand_id
1 'polypeptide(L)'
;MIGNMETPTPFEVFFCQHVFQKGSTLRCSDDLRYCQATNIFFHFKSWTAKNSKRYREDVVQPGEVGGNCAEFRAEVLRKNQNERGFLRSWANEFFHFESVPSFSVDNEHCDIIFDRPTVVMKLDASVNMYHHFCDFVNLYASQHINGSFSQQVDVVWWDTHSGGFVDSWFGDTWKAFSDSKPVELTALAGRRVCFRNAMFPLLARQAFGLYYNTPLVNCHGTGLMHAFAHHVLHRLGIQQKGPLLDKIRVTILSRSTKFRRILNLDEVKYLNLVIGTGIRHWTG
;
A
#
# COMPACT_ATOMS: atom_id res chain seq x y z
N MET A 1 32.95 -1.96 13.99
CA MET A 1 32.43 -1.65 12.64
C MET A 1 31.15 -0.86 12.83
N ILE A 2 31.27 0.46 12.70
CA ILE A 2 30.14 1.39 12.85
C ILE A 2 29.40 1.34 11.52
N GLY A 3 28.16 0.84 11.53
CA GLY A 3 27.33 0.77 10.34
C GLY A 3 27.10 2.17 9.79
N ASN A 4 27.34 2.34 8.49
CA ASN A 4 27.06 3.58 7.77
C ASN A 4 25.60 3.95 7.99
N MET A 5 25.35 5.08 8.68
CA MET A 5 24.08 5.79 8.53
C MET A 5 24.00 6.24 7.08
N GLU A 6 23.10 5.63 6.31
CA GLU A 6 22.79 6.08 4.96
C GLU A 6 22.39 7.56 5.02
N THR A 7 23.08 8.39 4.24
CA THR A 7 22.71 9.78 4.03
C THR A 7 21.28 9.83 3.49
N PRO A 8 20.38 10.64 4.07
CA PRO A 8 19.02 10.79 3.57
C PRO A 8 19.05 11.11 2.07
N THR A 9 18.24 10.40 1.30
CA THR A 9 18.00 10.79 -0.09
C THR A 9 17.38 12.20 -0.10
N PRO A 10 17.58 13.01 -1.15
CA PRO A 10 17.16 14.43 -1.18
C PRO A 10 15.65 14.70 -0.98
N PHE A 11 14.84 13.65 -0.83
CA PHE A 11 13.38 13.69 -0.78
C PHE A 11 12.81 13.08 0.51
N GLU A 12 13.65 12.76 1.50
CA GLU A 12 13.23 12.21 2.80
C GLU A 12 13.20 13.29 3.89
N VAL A 13 12.04 13.41 4.55
CA VAL A 13 11.81 14.28 5.70
C VAL A 13 11.69 13.43 6.95
N PHE A 14 12.59 13.67 7.90
CA PHE A 14 12.50 13.09 9.24
C PHE A 14 11.65 13.98 10.14
N PHE A 15 10.63 13.37 10.75
CA PHE A 15 9.75 14.03 11.72
C PHE A 15 10.05 13.59 13.16
N CYS A 16 10.41 12.34 13.35
CA CYS A 16 10.82 11.76 14.63
C CYS A 16 12.15 11.06 14.42
N GLN A 17 13.15 11.39 15.23
CA GLN A 17 14.48 10.78 15.16
C GLN A 17 14.91 10.26 16.52
N HIS A 18 15.65 9.15 16.49
CA HIS A 18 16.35 8.62 17.63
C HIS A 18 17.61 7.89 17.18
N VAL A 19 18.73 8.06 17.91
CA VAL A 19 20.04 7.51 17.54
C VAL A 19 20.20 6.05 18.01
N PHE A 20 19.50 5.65 19.08
CA PHE A 20 19.56 4.29 19.64
C PHE A 20 18.41 3.40 19.17
N GLN A 21 18.67 2.08 19.08
CA GLN A 21 17.74 1.04 18.59
C GLN A 21 16.38 0.96 19.32
N LYS A 22 16.29 1.45 20.56
CA LYS A 22 15.05 1.39 21.37
C LYS A 22 14.11 2.58 21.16
N GLY A 23 14.60 3.68 20.60
CA GLY A 23 13.75 4.85 20.37
C GLY A 23 13.03 4.80 19.03
N SER A 24 12.17 5.79 18.82
CA SER A 24 11.28 5.83 17.68
C SER A 24 11.84 6.64 16.53
N THR A 25 11.49 6.25 15.31
CA THR A 25 11.73 7.05 14.12
C THR A 25 10.46 7.16 13.30
N LEU A 26 10.30 8.29 12.62
CA LEU A 26 9.30 8.50 11.57
C LEU A 26 9.97 9.32 10.48
N ARG A 27 10.18 8.70 9.33
CA ARG A 27 10.67 9.34 8.11
C ARG A 27 9.66 9.12 6.99
N CYS A 28 9.43 10.16 6.20
CA CYS A 28 8.52 10.08 5.07
C CYS A 28 9.05 10.85 3.87
N SER A 29 8.51 10.56 2.70
CA SER A 29 8.54 11.48 1.58
C SER A 29 7.67 12.71 1.84
N ASP A 30 7.76 13.70 0.96
CA ASP A 30 6.84 14.85 0.93
C ASP A 30 5.36 14.43 1.00
N ASP A 31 4.58 15.25 1.70
CA ASP A 31 3.17 15.08 2.04
C ASP A 31 2.81 13.73 2.69
N LEU A 32 3.76 13.00 3.26
CA LEU A 32 3.56 11.67 3.84
C LEU A 32 2.98 10.67 2.83
N ARG A 33 3.43 10.76 1.57
CA ARG A 33 3.02 9.82 0.51
C ARG A 33 3.58 8.42 0.68
N TYR A 34 4.77 8.31 1.27
CA TYR A 34 5.42 7.08 1.70
C TYR A 34 6.07 7.34 3.05
N CYS A 35 5.95 6.42 4.01
CA CYS A 35 6.62 6.55 5.30
C CYS A 35 7.26 5.23 5.75
N GLN A 36 8.30 5.35 6.55
CA GLN A 36 8.87 4.28 7.36
C GLN A 36 8.96 4.75 8.80
N ALA A 37 8.62 3.86 9.71
CA ALA A 37 8.67 4.13 11.13
C ALA A 37 9.25 2.95 11.90
N THR A 38 9.95 3.26 12.98
CA THR A 38 10.45 2.26 13.93
C THR A 38 9.93 2.57 15.31
N ASN A 39 9.56 1.51 16.04
CA ASN A 39 9.07 1.59 17.40
C ASN A 39 7.97 2.65 17.58
N ILE A 40 6.87 2.56 16.84
CA ILE A 40 5.73 3.50 16.99
C ILE A 40 4.48 2.77 17.46
N PHE A 41 3.50 3.51 17.93
CA PHE A 41 2.18 2.97 18.27
C PHE A 41 1.05 3.68 17.54
N PHE A 42 -0.05 2.94 17.34
CA PHE A 42 -1.39 3.43 17.07
C PHE A 42 -2.34 2.88 18.11
N HIS A 43 -3.19 3.72 18.70
CA HIS A 43 -4.13 3.34 19.74
C HIS A 43 -5.55 3.62 19.28
N PHE A 44 -6.22 2.58 18.78
CA PHE A 44 -7.54 2.72 18.16
C PHE A 44 -8.69 2.82 19.17
N LYS A 45 -8.49 3.48 20.32
CA LYS A 45 -9.51 3.57 21.39
C LYS A 45 -10.71 4.45 21.01
N SER A 46 -10.50 5.49 20.20
CA SER A 46 -11.58 6.39 19.76
C SER A 46 -12.35 5.85 18.56
N TRP A 47 -11.82 4.84 17.87
CA TRP A 47 -12.48 4.23 16.72
C TRP A 47 -13.33 3.02 17.12
N THR A 48 -14.58 3.01 16.67
CA THR A 48 -15.47 1.85 16.80
C THR A 48 -15.68 1.20 15.44
N ALA A 49 -15.30 -0.08 15.32
CA ALA A 49 -15.47 -0.84 14.08
C ALA A 49 -16.95 -1.09 13.72
N LYS A 50 -17.84 -1.17 14.71
CA LYS A 50 -19.29 -1.38 14.50
C LYS A 50 -19.87 -0.25 13.64
N ASN A 51 -20.57 -0.62 12.55
CA ASN A 51 -21.16 0.31 11.57
C ASN A 51 -20.16 1.27 10.91
N SER A 52 -18.86 0.99 11.01
CA SER A 52 -17.84 1.84 10.42
C SER A 52 -17.85 1.74 8.90
N LYS A 53 -17.68 2.89 8.25
CA LYS A 53 -17.68 3.03 6.80
C LYS A 53 -16.26 2.89 6.28
N ARG A 54 -16.15 2.43 5.04
CA ARG A 54 -14.88 2.40 4.30
C ARG A 54 -14.34 3.83 4.10
N TYR A 55 -13.02 3.98 4.04
CA TYR A 55 -12.31 5.23 3.77
C TYR A 55 -12.44 6.34 4.83
N ARG A 56 -12.64 5.98 6.10
CA ARG A 56 -12.62 6.94 7.20
C ARG A 56 -11.21 7.51 7.41
N GLU A 57 -11.14 8.81 7.63
CA GLU A 57 -9.90 9.60 7.77
C GLU A 57 -9.68 10.13 9.20
N ASP A 58 -10.60 9.83 10.10
CA ASP A 58 -10.67 10.34 11.47
C ASP A 58 -10.59 9.20 12.51
N VAL A 59 -9.99 8.06 12.12
CA VAL A 59 -9.87 6.87 12.98
C VAL A 59 -8.77 6.98 14.03
N VAL A 60 -7.90 7.97 13.92
CA VAL A 60 -6.82 8.27 14.87
C VAL A 60 -7.03 9.68 15.42
N GLN A 61 -7.02 9.83 16.75
CA GLN A 61 -7.27 11.07 17.48
C GLN A 61 -6.03 11.55 18.27
N PRO A 62 -6.04 12.74 18.89
CA PRO A 62 -4.95 13.18 19.77
C PRO A 62 -4.58 12.15 20.85
N GLY A 63 -3.29 11.91 21.03
CA GLY A 63 -2.77 10.91 21.97
C GLY A 63 -2.91 9.44 21.51
N GLU A 64 -3.30 9.21 20.26
CA GLU A 64 -3.48 7.87 19.71
C GLU A 64 -2.40 7.42 18.74
N VAL A 65 -1.43 8.26 18.41
CA VAL A 65 -0.34 7.88 17.52
C VAL A 65 0.93 8.59 17.98
N GLY A 66 2.03 7.86 18.05
CA GLY A 66 3.27 8.46 18.52
C GLY A 66 4.41 7.47 18.70
N GLY A 67 5.49 7.97 19.32
CA GLY A 67 6.68 7.20 19.65
C GLY A 67 7.60 7.97 20.58
N ASN A 68 8.66 7.35 21.07
CA ASN A 68 9.70 7.95 21.89
C ASN A 68 10.80 8.56 21.02
N CYS A 69 10.62 9.82 20.61
CA CYS A 69 11.59 10.54 19.78
C CYS A 69 12.61 11.27 20.65
N ALA A 70 13.90 11.18 20.30
CA ALA A 70 14.92 12.05 20.88
C ALA A 70 14.77 13.48 20.35
N GLU A 71 14.44 13.60 19.07
CA GLU A 71 14.08 14.85 18.42
C GLU A 71 12.76 14.68 17.67
N PHE A 72 11.79 15.56 17.95
CA PHE A 72 10.51 15.58 17.27
C PHE A 72 10.23 16.94 16.61
N ARG A 73 10.04 16.94 15.30
CA ARG A 73 9.86 18.13 14.45
C ARG A 73 8.38 18.35 14.12
N ALA A 74 7.58 18.62 15.15
CA ALA A 74 6.12 18.77 15.05
C ALA A 74 5.67 19.80 13.99
N GLU A 75 6.31 20.97 13.96
CA GLU A 75 5.96 22.03 13.01
C GLU A 75 6.26 21.66 11.55
N VAL A 76 7.28 20.84 11.32
CA VAL A 76 7.60 20.34 9.97
C VAL A 76 6.56 19.31 9.54
N LEU A 77 6.17 18.42 10.45
CA LEU A 77 5.08 17.48 10.21
C LEU A 77 3.78 18.19 9.85
N ARG A 78 3.37 19.22 10.61
CA ARG A 78 2.12 19.97 10.36
C ARG A 78 2.13 20.69 9.02
N LYS A 79 3.28 21.17 8.57
CA LYS A 79 3.44 21.87 7.28
C LYS A 79 3.51 20.91 6.09
N ASN A 80 3.95 19.67 6.29
CA ASN A 80 4.17 18.71 5.21
C ASN A 80 2.94 17.82 4.97
N GLN A 81 1.74 18.41 4.83
CA GLN A 81 0.48 17.65 4.75
C GLN A 81 -0.52 18.29 3.78
N ASN A 82 -0.06 18.77 2.63
CA ASN A 82 -0.94 19.46 1.67
C ASN A 82 -1.82 18.46 0.90
N GLU A 83 -1.36 17.23 0.76
CA GLU A 83 -2.02 16.18 -0.03
C GLU A 83 -2.83 15.20 0.83
N ARG A 84 -3.71 15.70 1.70
CA ARG A 84 -4.58 14.83 2.51
C ARG A 84 -5.60 14.07 1.65
N GLY A 85 -5.98 12.90 2.12
CA GLY A 85 -6.92 12.01 1.45
C GLY A 85 -6.61 10.54 1.75
N PHE A 86 -7.64 9.71 1.98
CA PHE A 86 -7.49 8.32 2.39
C PHE A 86 -6.54 7.54 1.47
N LEU A 87 -6.75 7.59 0.16
CA LEU A 87 -5.88 6.95 -0.84
C LEU A 87 -4.83 7.90 -1.46
N ARG A 88 -4.61 9.08 -0.85
CA ARG A 88 -3.65 10.09 -1.35
C ARG A 88 -2.38 10.14 -0.51
N SER A 89 -2.48 10.11 0.82
CA SER A 89 -1.33 10.10 1.72
C SER A 89 -1.64 9.47 3.07
N TRP A 90 -0.62 9.36 3.91
CA TRP A 90 -0.70 8.97 5.33
C TRP A 90 -0.82 10.16 6.28
N ALA A 91 -1.04 11.37 5.74
CA ALA A 91 -1.09 12.60 6.51
C ALA A 91 -2.17 12.59 7.59
N ASN A 92 -3.33 11.97 7.34
CA ASN A 92 -4.43 11.91 8.30
C ASN A 92 -4.10 11.01 9.50
N GLU A 93 -3.45 9.87 9.26
CA GLU A 93 -3.07 8.90 10.29
C GLU A 93 -1.96 9.41 11.19
N PHE A 94 -1.06 10.23 10.65
CA PHE A 94 0.02 10.86 11.40
C PHE A 94 -0.28 12.29 11.84
N PHE A 95 -1.48 12.82 11.57
CA PHE A 95 -1.82 14.21 11.89
C PHE A 95 -1.62 14.54 13.37
N HIS A 96 -1.91 13.57 14.22
CA HIS A 96 -1.81 13.67 15.67
C HIS A 96 -0.56 13.01 16.26
N PHE A 97 0.47 12.73 15.45
CA PHE A 97 1.70 12.11 15.95
C PHE A 97 2.35 12.98 17.03
N GLU A 98 2.70 12.36 18.15
CA GLU A 98 3.39 13.01 19.27
C GLU A 98 4.60 12.20 19.76
N SER A 99 5.53 12.90 20.42
CA SER A 99 6.63 12.25 21.13
C SER A 99 6.20 11.91 22.56
N VAL A 100 6.41 10.67 22.97
CA VAL A 100 6.10 10.14 24.30
C VAL A 100 7.38 9.56 24.92
N PRO A 101 8.11 10.31 25.77
CA PRO A 101 9.43 9.90 26.27
C PRO A 101 9.46 8.60 27.07
N SER A 102 8.35 8.23 27.73
CA SER A 102 8.26 6.97 28.47
C SER A 102 7.90 5.77 27.60
N PHE A 103 7.56 5.99 26.33
CA PHE A 103 7.10 4.92 25.45
C PHE A 103 8.24 3.97 25.09
N SER A 104 7.86 2.70 25.02
CA SER A 104 8.71 1.54 24.81
C SER A 104 7.86 0.47 24.13
N VAL A 105 8.42 -0.31 23.18
CA VAL A 105 7.68 -1.41 22.55
C VAL A 105 7.80 -2.66 23.41
N ASP A 106 6.89 -2.77 24.38
CA ASP A 106 6.77 -3.85 25.36
C ASP A 106 5.30 -4.10 25.76
N ASN A 107 5.07 -5.12 26.58
CA ASN A 107 3.75 -5.55 27.03
C ASN A 107 3.11 -4.61 28.06
N GLU A 108 3.83 -3.63 28.60
CA GLU A 108 3.26 -2.61 29.51
C GLU A 108 2.62 -1.48 28.70
N HIS A 109 3.17 -1.18 27.53
CA HIS A 109 2.72 -0.07 26.69
C HIS A 109 1.86 -0.49 25.50
N CYS A 110 1.87 -1.77 25.13
CA CYS A 110 1.25 -2.29 23.91
C CYS A 110 0.34 -3.49 24.21
N ASP A 111 -0.87 -3.48 23.64
CA ASP A 111 -1.77 -4.65 23.67
C ASP A 111 -1.36 -5.69 22.62
N ILE A 112 -0.87 -5.20 21.46
CA ILE A 112 -0.45 -6.02 20.32
C ILE A 112 0.89 -5.46 19.83
N ILE A 113 1.85 -6.35 19.62
CA ILE A 113 3.18 -6.00 19.09
C ILE A 113 3.39 -6.75 17.78
N PHE A 114 3.64 -6.00 16.72
CA PHE A 114 4.17 -6.53 15.47
C PHE A 114 5.70 -6.49 15.53
N ASP A 115 6.30 -7.64 15.85
CA ASP A 115 7.76 -7.81 15.93
C ASP A 115 8.42 -7.88 14.54
N ARG A 116 7.73 -8.49 13.57
CA ARG A 116 8.21 -8.59 12.17
C ARG A 116 8.01 -7.26 11.45
N PRO A 117 8.83 -6.96 10.41
CA PRO A 117 8.56 -5.81 9.56
C PRO A 117 7.14 -5.87 9.02
N THR A 118 6.39 -4.78 9.20
CA THR A 118 4.97 -4.76 8.87
C THR A 118 4.69 -3.76 7.76
N VAL A 119 3.91 -4.17 6.78
CA VAL A 119 3.36 -3.28 5.77
C VAL A 119 1.94 -2.89 6.18
N VAL A 120 1.71 -1.61 6.42
CA VAL A 120 0.37 -1.08 6.73
C VAL A 120 -0.21 -0.51 5.44
N MET A 121 -1.28 -1.10 4.91
CA MET A 121 -1.81 -0.77 3.58
C MET A 121 -3.22 -0.24 3.61
N LYS A 122 -3.46 0.92 3.00
CA LYS A 122 -4.80 1.34 2.58
C LYS A 122 -5.08 0.80 1.19
N LEU A 123 -6.23 0.15 1.04
CA LEU A 123 -6.64 -0.53 -0.18
C LEU A 123 -7.72 0.28 -0.90
N ASP A 124 -7.71 0.29 -2.23
CA ASP A 124 -8.81 0.85 -3.01
C ASP A 124 -10.00 -0.12 -3.00
N ALA A 125 -10.20 -0.93 -4.05
CA ALA A 125 -11.33 -1.86 -4.07
C ALA A 125 -11.01 -3.17 -4.80
N SER A 126 -11.42 -4.28 -4.20
CA SER A 126 -11.30 -5.64 -4.76
C SER A 126 -12.33 -5.98 -5.84
N VAL A 127 -13.19 -5.03 -6.24
CA VAL A 127 -14.32 -5.28 -7.14
C VAL A 127 -13.90 -5.69 -8.56
N ASN A 128 -12.70 -5.31 -9.00
CA ASN A 128 -12.11 -5.78 -10.24
C ASN A 128 -10.59 -5.53 -10.24
N MET A 129 -9.90 -6.13 -11.22
CA MET A 129 -8.45 -6.04 -11.37
C MET A 129 -7.98 -4.58 -11.50
N TYR A 130 -8.73 -3.73 -12.20
CA TYR A 130 -8.39 -2.32 -12.39
C TYR A 130 -8.40 -1.52 -11.09
N HIS A 131 -9.24 -1.91 -10.12
CA HIS A 131 -9.32 -1.26 -8.82
C HIS A 131 -8.39 -1.84 -7.77
N HIS A 132 -8.03 -3.11 -7.85
CA HIS A 132 -7.20 -3.73 -6.82
C HIS A 132 -5.72 -3.81 -7.18
N PHE A 133 -5.36 -4.00 -8.46
CA PHE A 133 -3.95 -4.14 -8.84
C PHE A 133 -3.15 -2.84 -8.68
N CYS A 134 -3.83 -1.70 -8.55
CA CYS A 134 -3.15 -0.46 -8.15
C CYS A 134 -2.50 -0.62 -6.77
N ASP A 135 -3.10 -1.36 -5.84
CA ASP A 135 -2.57 -1.59 -4.51
C ASP A 135 -1.25 -2.39 -4.60
N PHE A 136 -1.25 -3.49 -5.37
CA PHE A 136 -0.06 -4.33 -5.55
C PHE A 136 1.06 -3.65 -6.34
N VAL A 137 0.74 -2.87 -7.37
CA VAL A 137 1.75 -2.12 -8.13
C VAL A 137 2.43 -1.07 -7.24
N ASN A 138 1.66 -0.34 -6.44
CA ASN A 138 2.22 0.65 -5.52
C ASN A 138 2.98 -0.01 -4.37
N LEU A 139 2.54 -1.17 -3.88
CA LEU A 139 3.30 -1.97 -2.91
C LEU A 139 4.65 -2.41 -3.49
N TYR A 140 4.66 -2.93 -4.73
CA TYR A 140 5.88 -3.33 -5.41
C TYR A 140 6.85 -2.16 -5.63
N ALA A 141 6.34 -1.00 -6.07
CA ALA A 141 7.16 0.21 -6.16
C ALA A 141 7.70 0.64 -4.79
N SER A 142 6.90 0.50 -3.74
CA SER A 142 7.31 0.80 -2.36
C SER A 142 8.39 -0.16 -1.84
N GLN A 143 8.44 -1.41 -2.29
CA GLN A 143 9.53 -2.34 -1.97
C GLN A 143 10.87 -1.90 -2.55
N HIS A 144 10.87 -1.29 -3.75
CA HIS A 144 12.07 -0.66 -4.34
C HIS A 144 12.55 0.51 -3.49
N ILE A 145 11.65 1.38 -3.04
CA ILE A 145 11.97 2.50 -2.15
C ILE A 145 12.50 1.99 -0.80
N ASN A 146 11.85 0.95 -0.25
CA ASN A 146 12.22 0.33 1.02
C ASN A 146 13.55 -0.44 0.96
N GLY A 147 14.03 -0.80 -0.24
CA GLY A 147 15.22 -1.61 -0.42
C GLY A 147 15.06 -3.08 0.00
N SER A 148 13.83 -3.59 0.12
CA SER A 148 13.57 -4.97 0.56
C SER A 148 12.38 -5.62 -0.12
N PHE A 149 12.57 -6.85 -0.58
CA PHE A 149 11.58 -7.73 -1.21
C PHE A 149 11.31 -8.99 -0.39
N SER A 150 11.67 -8.97 0.89
CA SER A 150 11.41 -10.10 1.79
C SER A 150 9.91 -10.41 1.85
N GLN A 151 9.57 -11.69 1.80
CA GLN A 151 8.23 -12.20 2.07
C GLN A 151 7.96 -12.31 3.58
N GLN A 152 9.02 -12.23 4.41
CA GLN A 152 8.93 -12.39 5.85
C GLN A 152 8.44 -11.10 6.53
N VAL A 153 7.27 -10.63 6.11
CA VAL A 153 6.64 -9.40 6.59
C VAL A 153 5.19 -9.69 6.98
N ASP A 154 4.70 -8.97 7.99
CA ASP A 154 3.27 -8.95 8.28
C ASP A 154 2.59 -7.88 7.41
N VAL A 155 1.30 -8.06 7.11
CA VAL A 155 0.51 -7.07 6.39
C VAL A 155 -0.70 -6.69 7.23
N VAL A 156 -0.93 -5.40 7.42
CA VAL A 156 -2.15 -4.86 8.03
C VAL A 156 -2.96 -4.17 6.95
N TRP A 157 -4.18 -4.64 6.72
CA TRP A 157 -5.13 -3.95 5.87
C TRP A 157 -5.81 -2.85 6.67
N TRP A 158 -5.44 -1.61 6.37
CA TRP A 158 -6.08 -0.40 6.88
C TRP A 158 -7.42 -0.19 6.18
N ASP A 159 -8.37 -1.11 6.37
CA ASP A 159 -9.75 -0.98 5.94
C ASP A 159 -10.65 -0.65 7.13
N THR A 160 -11.30 0.50 7.06
CA THR A 160 -12.16 1.01 8.12
C THR A 160 -13.60 0.51 8.01
N HIS A 161 -13.92 -0.32 7.03
CA HIS A 161 -15.24 -0.91 6.91
C HIS A 161 -15.51 -1.97 7.98
N SER A 162 -16.68 -1.90 8.61
CA SER A 162 -17.13 -2.90 9.61
C SER A 162 -17.13 -4.35 9.13
N GLY A 163 -17.33 -4.59 7.83
CA GLY A 163 -17.27 -5.92 7.22
C GLY A 163 -15.86 -6.41 6.85
N GLY A 164 -14.81 -5.63 7.13
CA GLY A 164 -13.45 -5.90 6.68
C GLY A 164 -13.27 -5.73 5.16
N PHE A 165 -12.11 -6.17 4.67
CA PHE A 165 -11.78 -6.18 3.25
C PHE A 165 -12.06 -7.55 2.63
N VAL A 166 -12.97 -7.59 1.64
CA VAL A 166 -13.32 -8.85 0.96
C VAL A 166 -12.51 -8.99 -0.32
N ASP A 167 -11.47 -9.83 -0.32
CA ASP A 167 -10.60 -10.06 -1.48
C ASP A 167 -10.74 -11.47 -2.10
N SER A 168 -11.96 -11.82 -2.53
CA SER A 168 -12.28 -13.17 -3.00
C SER A 168 -11.65 -13.55 -4.34
N TRP A 169 -11.28 -12.56 -5.17
CA TRP A 169 -10.85 -12.78 -6.56
C TRP A 169 -9.33 -12.71 -6.73
N PHE A 170 -8.68 -11.89 -5.90
CA PHE A 170 -7.27 -11.54 -6.11
C PHE A 170 -6.42 -11.81 -4.86
N GLY A 171 -7.01 -12.33 -3.78
CA GLY A 171 -6.36 -12.61 -2.51
C GLY A 171 -5.10 -13.48 -2.62
N ASP A 172 -5.04 -14.37 -3.60
CA ASP A 172 -3.84 -15.18 -3.85
C ASP A 172 -2.61 -14.35 -4.24
N THR A 173 -2.81 -13.13 -4.77
CA THR A 173 -1.72 -12.21 -5.15
C THR A 173 -0.90 -11.78 -3.94
N TRP A 174 -1.49 -11.72 -2.73
CA TRP A 174 -0.76 -11.41 -1.49
C TRP A 174 0.40 -12.35 -1.22
N LYS A 175 0.30 -13.61 -1.66
CA LYS A 175 1.37 -14.61 -1.53
C LYS A 175 2.65 -14.19 -2.25
N ALA A 176 2.59 -13.28 -3.23
CA ALA A 176 3.79 -12.74 -3.87
C ALA A 176 4.60 -11.83 -2.93
N PHE A 177 3.92 -11.19 -1.97
CA PHE A 177 4.45 -10.10 -1.14
C PHE A 177 4.69 -10.50 0.32
N SER A 178 3.90 -11.43 0.87
CA SER A 178 4.00 -11.87 2.26
C SER A 178 3.78 -13.38 2.37
N ASP A 179 4.46 -14.00 3.34
CA ASP A 179 4.22 -15.39 3.77
C ASP A 179 3.15 -15.49 4.87
N SER A 180 2.62 -14.36 5.33
CA SER A 180 1.58 -14.26 6.35
C SER A 180 0.23 -13.89 5.74
N LYS A 181 -0.85 -14.23 6.44
CA LYS A 181 -2.18 -13.74 6.09
C LYS A 181 -2.31 -12.28 6.56
N PRO A 182 -2.86 -11.38 5.73
CA PRO A 182 -3.13 -10.02 6.17
C PRO A 182 -4.05 -9.95 7.39
N VAL A 183 -3.77 -8.99 8.27
CA VAL A 183 -4.56 -8.69 9.46
C VAL A 183 -5.50 -7.53 9.15
N GLU A 184 -6.79 -7.73 9.40
CA GLU A 184 -7.82 -6.70 9.26
C GLU A 184 -7.69 -5.63 10.36
N LEU A 185 -7.83 -4.35 10.01
CA LEU A 185 -7.81 -3.27 10.99
C LEU A 185 -8.91 -3.44 12.06
N THR A 186 -10.06 -4.00 11.69
CA THR A 186 -11.17 -4.26 12.62
C THR A 186 -10.79 -5.21 13.75
N ALA A 187 -9.83 -6.12 13.54
CA ALA A 187 -9.31 -7.00 14.59
C ALA A 187 -8.44 -6.25 15.62
N LEU A 188 -8.02 -5.02 15.30
CA LEU A 188 -7.18 -4.16 16.11
C LEU A 188 -7.97 -3.04 16.81
N ALA A 189 -9.29 -2.97 16.58
CA ALA A 189 -10.14 -1.91 17.13
C ALA A 189 -10.08 -1.87 18.66
N GLY A 190 -9.97 -0.66 19.23
CA GLY A 190 -9.87 -0.45 20.67
C GLY A 190 -8.51 -0.79 21.30
N ARG A 191 -7.54 -1.32 20.53
CA ARG A 191 -6.23 -1.76 21.04
C ARG A 191 -5.14 -0.74 20.77
N ARG A 192 -4.13 -0.72 21.65
CA ARG A 192 -2.84 -0.08 21.40
C ARG A 192 -1.90 -1.04 20.69
N VAL A 193 -1.75 -0.81 19.40
CA VAL A 193 -0.92 -1.60 18.49
C VAL A 193 0.43 -0.93 18.32
N CYS A 194 1.50 -1.70 18.54
CA CYS A 194 2.86 -1.23 18.39
C CYS A 194 3.57 -1.96 17.25
N PHE A 195 4.38 -1.22 16.51
CA PHE A 195 5.17 -1.74 15.41
C PHE A 195 6.65 -1.53 15.71
N ARG A 196 7.44 -2.61 15.71
CA ARG A 196 8.91 -2.46 15.76
C ARG A 196 9.43 -1.82 14.48
N ASN A 197 8.90 -2.24 13.34
CA ASN A 197 9.20 -1.69 12.03
C ASN A 197 7.93 -1.66 11.19
N ALA A 198 7.55 -0.49 10.67
CA ALA A 198 6.39 -0.33 9.81
C ALA A 198 6.75 0.45 8.54
N MET A 199 6.28 -0.06 7.40
CA MET A 199 6.28 0.64 6.12
C MET A 199 4.84 1.02 5.77
N PHE A 200 4.67 2.28 5.38
CA PHE A 200 3.43 2.87 4.90
C PHE A 200 3.64 3.19 3.41
N PRO A 201 3.20 2.31 2.50
CA PRO A 201 3.54 2.37 1.08
C PRO A 201 2.89 3.54 0.36
N LEU A 202 3.34 3.76 -0.87
CA LEU A 202 2.66 4.61 -1.85
C LEU A 202 1.20 4.16 -2.02
N LEU A 203 0.32 5.14 -2.31
CA LEU A 203 -1.12 4.94 -2.39
C LEU A 203 -1.66 5.18 -3.80
N ALA A 204 -2.71 4.45 -4.16
CA ALA A 204 -3.22 4.37 -5.52
C ALA A 204 -3.61 5.72 -6.15
N ARG A 205 -4.09 6.67 -5.35
CA ARG A 205 -4.70 7.93 -5.83
C ARG A 205 -3.88 9.17 -5.49
N GLN A 206 -2.58 9.02 -5.23
CA GLN A 206 -1.63 10.14 -5.09
C GLN A 206 -1.73 11.11 -6.28
N ALA A 207 -1.63 12.42 -6.03
CA ALA A 207 -1.48 13.38 -7.12
C ALA A 207 -0.17 13.10 -7.86
N PHE A 208 -0.23 13.04 -9.19
CA PHE A 208 0.88 12.60 -10.05
C PHE A 208 1.39 11.18 -9.71
N GLY A 209 0.57 10.37 -9.06
CA GLY A 209 0.89 8.98 -8.68
C GLY A 209 0.86 8.03 -9.87
N LEU A 210 1.58 6.91 -9.74
CA LEU A 210 1.97 6.02 -10.83
C LEU A 210 0.82 5.25 -11.52
N TYR A 211 -0.31 5.04 -10.85
CA TYR A 211 -1.40 4.22 -11.38
C TYR A 211 -2.56 5.04 -11.94
N TYR A 212 -3.26 5.81 -11.10
CA TYR A 212 -4.45 6.55 -11.55
C TYR A 212 -4.16 7.93 -12.13
N ASN A 213 -3.15 8.62 -11.60
CA ASN A 213 -2.95 10.04 -11.85
C ASN A 213 -1.63 10.33 -12.59
N THR A 214 -1.07 9.33 -13.28
CA THR A 214 0.10 9.52 -14.12
C THR A 214 -0.27 10.41 -15.30
N PRO A 215 0.43 11.54 -15.52
CA PRO A 215 0.26 12.31 -16.75
C PRO A 215 0.76 11.47 -17.93
N LEU A 216 -0.16 10.86 -18.67
CA LEU A 216 0.17 9.97 -19.78
C LEU A 216 0.47 10.79 -21.04
N VAL A 217 1.73 11.21 -21.20
CA VAL A 217 2.26 11.73 -22.47
C VAL A 217 3.35 10.73 -22.93
N ASN A 218 3.13 10.04 -24.06
CA ASN A 218 4.04 9.04 -24.64
C ASN A 218 4.31 7.75 -23.81
N CYS A 219 3.27 7.07 -23.32
CA CYS A 219 3.41 5.87 -22.50
C CYS A 219 3.70 4.58 -23.30
N HIS A 220 4.97 4.34 -23.57
CA HIS A 220 5.49 3.08 -24.08
C HIS A 220 6.76 2.69 -23.29
N GLY A 221 7.07 1.39 -23.21
CA GLY A 221 8.33 0.93 -22.61
C GLY A 221 8.45 1.08 -21.08
N THR A 222 7.35 1.17 -20.33
CA THR A 222 7.42 1.26 -18.85
C THR A 222 8.03 -0.03 -18.28
N GLY A 223 9.27 0.05 -17.79
CA GLY A 223 9.96 -1.06 -17.14
C GLY A 223 9.31 -1.50 -15.83
N LEU A 224 8.65 -0.58 -15.10
CA LEU A 224 8.04 -0.88 -13.79
C LEU A 224 6.91 -1.91 -13.89
N MET A 225 5.93 -1.67 -14.78
CA MET A 225 4.80 -2.60 -14.95
C MET A 225 5.25 -3.96 -15.48
N HIS A 226 6.24 -3.96 -16.39
CA HIS A 226 6.82 -5.20 -16.89
C HIS A 226 7.52 -5.99 -15.76
N ALA A 227 8.34 -5.32 -14.96
CA ALA A 227 9.02 -5.95 -13.82
C ALA A 227 8.04 -6.43 -12.74
N PHE A 228 6.98 -5.67 -12.45
CA PHE A 228 5.91 -6.07 -11.55
C PHE A 228 5.23 -7.37 -12.03
N ALA A 229 4.91 -7.47 -13.31
CA ALA A 229 4.30 -8.68 -13.87
C ALA A 229 5.23 -9.91 -13.70
N HIS A 230 6.52 -9.77 -14.01
CA HIS A 230 7.50 -10.84 -13.78
C HIS A 230 7.65 -11.20 -12.30
N HIS A 231 7.67 -10.20 -11.42
CA HIS A 231 7.75 -10.41 -9.98
C HIS A 231 6.59 -11.27 -9.47
N VAL A 232 5.35 -10.89 -9.79
CA VAL A 232 4.16 -11.63 -9.35
C VAL A 232 4.15 -13.04 -9.91
N LEU A 233 4.39 -13.21 -11.21
CA LEU A 233 4.40 -14.53 -11.85
C LEU A 233 5.45 -15.46 -11.24
N HIS A 234 6.67 -14.96 -11.05
CA HIS A 234 7.76 -15.72 -10.44
C HIS A 234 7.42 -16.13 -9.00
N ARG A 235 6.95 -15.19 -8.17
CA ARG A 235 6.67 -15.44 -6.76
C ARG A 235 5.48 -16.36 -6.52
N LEU A 236 4.52 -16.36 -7.44
CA LEU A 236 3.39 -17.29 -7.41
C LEU A 236 3.69 -18.63 -8.11
N GLY A 237 4.88 -18.81 -8.67
CA GLY A 237 5.24 -20.04 -9.40
C GLY A 237 4.43 -20.25 -10.68
N ILE A 238 3.90 -19.18 -11.27
CA ILE A 238 3.07 -19.26 -12.48
C ILE A 238 3.98 -19.38 -13.70
N GLN A 239 4.06 -20.58 -14.26
CA GLN A 239 4.79 -20.82 -15.48
C GLN A 239 4.01 -20.32 -16.70
N GLN A 240 4.61 -19.41 -17.47
CA GLN A 240 4.11 -19.01 -18.77
C GLN A 240 4.77 -19.88 -19.85
N LYS A 241 4.00 -20.67 -20.59
CA LYS A 241 4.50 -21.52 -21.69
C LYS A 241 4.81 -20.74 -22.98
N GLY A 242 5.14 -19.45 -22.86
CA GLY A 242 5.39 -18.54 -23.97
C GLY A 242 4.17 -18.27 -24.86
N PRO A 243 4.30 -17.35 -25.83
CA PRO A 243 3.40 -17.36 -26.98
C PRO A 243 3.58 -18.71 -27.70
N LEU A 244 2.46 -19.37 -28.01
CA LEU A 244 2.50 -20.56 -28.85
C LEU A 244 2.82 -20.10 -30.28
N LEU A 245 3.76 -20.77 -30.95
CA LEU A 245 4.03 -20.55 -32.37
C LEU A 245 2.70 -20.61 -33.16
N ASP A 246 2.52 -19.65 -34.07
CA ASP A 246 1.34 -19.50 -34.93
C ASP A 246 0.00 -19.25 -34.22
N LYS A 247 0.00 -18.88 -32.93
CA LYS A 247 -1.21 -18.47 -32.20
C LYS A 247 -1.08 -17.09 -31.59
N ILE A 248 -2.02 -16.22 -31.94
CA ILE A 248 -2.16 -14.90 -31.33
C ILE A 248 -3.26 -14.97 -30.26
N ARG A 249 -2.95 -14.50 -29.04
CA ARG A 249 -3.95 -14.28 -27.99
C ARG A 249 -4.25 -12.80 -27.88
N VAL A 250 -5.47 -12.43 -28.21
CA VAL A 250 -5.97 -11.07 -28.01
C VAL A 250 -6.85 -11.05 -26.76
N THR A 251 -6.48 -10.24 -25.77
CA THR A 251 -7.32 -9.97 -24.59
C THR A 251 -7.86 -8.57 -24.69
N ILE A 252 -9.18 -8.42 -24.69
CA ILE A 252 -9.84 -7.11 -24.74
C ILE A 252 -10.53 -6.84 -23.42
N LEU A 253 -10.13 -5.74 -22.79
CA LEU A 253 -10.77 -5.19 -21.60
C LEU A 253 -11.71 -4.07 -22.04
N SER A 254 -13.02 -4.33 -21.97
CA SER A 254 -14.04 -3.33 -22.30
C SER A 254 -14.78 -2.91 -21.04
N ARG A 255 -15.11 -1.62 -20.94
CA ARG A 255 -15.93 -1.06 -19.85
C ARG A 255 -17.32 -0.72 -20.36
N SER A 256 -18.35 -1.14 -19.63
CA SER A 256 -19.73 -0.76 -19.93
C SER A 256 -20.07 0.58 -19.28
N THR A 257 -19.52 1.68 -19.82
CA THR A 257 -19.85 3.04 -19.36
C THR A 257 -20.53 3.84 -20.47
N LYS A 258 -21.29 4.87 -20.11
CA LYS A 258 -21.98 5.72 -21.11
C LYS A 258 -21.00 6.37 -22.10
N PHE A 259 -19.80 6.72 -21.64
CA PHE A 259 -18.85 7.59 -22.36
C PHE A 259 -17.59 6.90 -22.88
N ARG A 260 -17.24 5.70 -22.38
CA ARG A 260 -16.01 4.99 -22.76
C ARG A 260 -16.33 3.59 -23.26
N ARG A 261 -17.06 3.52 -24.38
CA ARG A 261 -17.37 2.27 -25.08
C ARG A 261 -16.43 2.10 -26.26
N ILE A 262 -16.02 0.86 -26.49
CA ILE A 262 -15.34 0.46 -27.72
C ILE A 262 -16.45 0.25 -28.76
N LEU A 263 -16.63 1.21 -29.67
CA LEU A 263 -17.78 1.25 -30.59
C LEU A 263 -17.82 0.08 -31.57
N ASN A 264 -16.66 -0.49 -31.89
CA ASN A 264 -16.48 -1.57 -32.83
C ASN A 264 -16.05 -2.90 -32.16
N LEU A 265 -16.32 -3.06 -30.87
CA LEU A 265 -15.95 -4.27 -30.13
C LEU A 265 -16.53 -5.55 -30.77
N ASP A 266 -17.72 -5.44 -31.36
CA ASP A 266 -18.38 -6.55 -32.05
C ASP A 266 -17.65 -6.98 -33.33
N GLU A 267 -16.90 -6.09 -33.99
CA GLU A 267 -16.10 -6.43 -35.17
C GLU A 267 -14.95 -7.39 -34.80
N VAL A 268 -14.43 -7.30 -33.58
CA VAL A 268 -13.36 -8.18 -33.10
C VAL A 268 -13.86 -9.61 -32.91
N LYS A 269 -15.15 -9.83 -32.64
CA LYS A 269 -15.71 -11.18 -32.47
C LYS A 269 -15.48 -12.06 -33.71
N TYR A 270 -15.37 -11.46 -34.89
CA TYR A 270 -15.13 -12.17 -36.15
C TYR A 270 -13.65 -12.58 -36.36
N LEU A 271 -12.70 -12.07 -35.57
CA LEU A 271 -11.28 -12.44 -35.69
C LEU A 271 -11.00 -13.90 -35.31
N ASN A 272 -11.85 -14.52 -34.47
CA ASN A 272 -11.79 -15.96 -34.16
C ASN A 272 -11.94 -16.85 -35.43
N LEU A 273 -12.56 -16.34 -36.50
CA LEU A 273 -12.85 -17.10 -37.72
C LEU A 273 -11.70 -17.05 -38.75
N VAL A 274 -10.75 -16.12 -38.61
CA VAL A 274 -9.76 -15.82 -39.65
C VAL A 274 -8.35 -16.27 -39.26
N ILE A 275 -8.06 -16.31 -37.96
CA ILE A 275 -6.75 -16.65 -37.41
C ILE A 275 -7.08 -17.47 -36.16
N GLY A 276 -6.43 -18.61 -35.92
CA GLY A 276 -6.67 -19.53 -34.79
C GLY A 276 -6.46 -18.89 -33.42
N THR A 277 -7.29 -17.91 -33.09
CA THR A 277 -7.21 -16.98 -31.98
C THR A 277 -8.26 -17.37 -30.96
N GLY A 278 -7.91 -17.22 -29.69
CA GLY A 278 -8.85 -17.37 -28.59
C GLY A 278 -9.15 -16.00 -28.02
N ILE A 279 -10.29 -15.42 -28.38
CA ILE A 279 -10.76 -14.16 -27.79
C ILE A 279 -11.45 -14.46 -26.47
N ARG A 280 -10.90 -13.93 -25.36
CA ARG A 280 -11.61 -13.88 -24.07
C ARG A 280 -12.12 -12.47 -23.82
N HIS A 281 -13.43 -12.37 -23.64
CA HIS A 281 -14.09 -11.13 -23.29
C HIS A 281 -14.28 -11.05 -21.78
N TRP A 282 -13.76 -10.01 -21.16
CA TRP A 282 -13.97 -9.71 -19.75
C TRP A 282 -14.76 -8.42 -19.64
N THR A 283 -16.00 -8.54 -19.18
CA THR A 283 -16.85 -7.40 -18.80
C THR A 283 -16.62 -7.12 -17.32
N GLY A 284 -16.10 -5.92 -17.02
CA GLY A 284 -16.01 -5.39 -15.66
C GLY A 284 -16.99 -4.26 -15.42
#